data_AF-Q699M9-F1
#
_entry.id   AF-Q699M9-F1
#
_cell.length_a   1.000
_cell.length_b   1.000
_cell.length_c   1.000
_cell.angle_alpha   90.00
_cell.angle_beta   90.00
_cell.angle_gamma   90.00
#
_symmetry.space_group_name_H-M   'P 1'
#
loop_
_entity.id
_entity.type
_entity.pdbx_description
1 polymer ?
#
loop_
_entity_poly.entity_id
_entity_poly.type
_entity_poly.pdbx_seq_one_letter_code
_entity_poly.pdbx_strand_id
1 'polypeptide(L)'
;MLKFILLTNLIMAIFLTMMKSPISSNLIILIQTIAMTLMINMINKTAWISFMVFILYIGGLMIIFLYISSIAFNELNINKNYKIMIYKIMIISILIYYLKLYFNLENFNYENKFIFEDNFNLLNMFMLPNNLMIYLIILILFFMLILIIWMLKINKGPIRQSIN
;
A
#
# COMPACT_ATOMS: atom_id res chain seq x y z
N MET A 1 7.14 -7.46 18.48
CA MET A 1 6.53 -6.32 17.76
C MET A 1 6.23 -6.64 16.30
N LEU A 2 7.23 -7.04 15.50
CA LEU A 2 7.02 -7.40 14.08
C LEU A 2 5.86 -8.38 13.82
N LYS A 3 5.74 -9.46 14.62
CA LYS A 3 4.63 -10.42 14.53
C LYS A 3 3.26 -9.76 14.71
N PHE A 4 3.14 -8.85 15.68
CA PHE A 4 1.89 -8.14 15.94
C PHE A 4 1.53 -7.22 14.77
N ILE A 5 2.52 -6.47 14.27
CA ILE A 5 2.34 -5.58 13.11
C ILE A 5 1.92 -6.38 11.87
N LEU A 6 2.57 -7.52 11.61
CA LEU A 6 2.21 -8.41 10.49
C LEU A 6 0.79 -8.95 10.62
N LEU A 7 0.40 -9.40 11.81
CA LEU A 7 -0.97 -9.85 12.07
C LEU A 7 -1.99 -8.72 11.87
N THR A 8 -1.70 -7.51 12.35
CA THR A 8 -2.59 -6.35 12.13
C THR A 8 -2.70 -6.00 10.65
N ASN A 9 -1.63 -6.10 9.88
CA ASN A 9 -1.66 -5.83 8.43
C ASN A 9 -2.48 -6.87 7.66
N LEU A 10 -2.39 -8.14 8.03
CA LEU A 10 -3.21 -9.20 7.43
C LEU A 10 -4.70 -8.98 7.72
N ILE A 11 -5.04 -8.60 8.95
CA ILE A 11 -6.42 -8.25 9.33
C ILE A 11 -6.95 -7.10 8.48
N MET A 12 -6.16 -6.02 8.36
CA MET A 12 -6.54 -4.85 7.56
C MET A 12 -6.71 -5.19 6.09
N ALA A 13 -5.86 -6.04 5.52
CA ALA A 13 -5.97 -6.50 4.14
C ALA A 13 -7.29 -7.27 3.90
N ILE A 14 -7.69 -8.13 4.84
CA ILE A 14 -8.96 -8.85 4.74
C ILE A 14 -10.13 -7.87 4.84
N PHE A 15 -10.09 -6.89 5.76
CA PHE A 15 -11.14 -5.87 5.83
C PHE A 15 -11.26 -5.05 4.55
N LEU A 16 -10.14 -4.76 3.89
CA LEU A 16 -10.10 -4.04 2.61
C LEU A 16 -10.97 -4.72 1.54
N THR A 17 -10.86 -6.04 1.41
CA THR A 17 -11.67 -6.81 0.45
C THR A 17 -13.18 -6.80 0.75
N MET A 18 -13.56 -6.47 1.98
CA MET A 18 -14.97 -6.47 2.43
C MET A 18 -15.65 -5.11 2.28
N MET A 19 -14.88 -4.04 2.07
CA MET A 19 -15.44 -2.69 1.98
C MET A 19 -15.98 -2.40 0.59
N LYS A 20 -17.19 -1.84 0.56
CA LYS A 20 -17.87 -1.42 -0.67
C LYS A 20 -17.72 0.05 -0.96
N SER A 21 -17.64 0.90 0.08
CA SER A 21 -17.54 2.33 -0.13
C SER A 21 -16.08 2.73 -0.38
N PRO A 22 -15.81 3.46 -1.48
CA PRO A 22 -14.43 3.77 -1.90
C PRO A 22 -13.69 4.68 -0.91
N ILE A 23 -14.42 5.52 -0.17
CA ILE A 23 -13.85 6.36 0.89
C ILE A 23 -13.34 5.50 2.06
N SER A 24 -14.11 4.48 2.47
CA SER A 24 -13.71 3.61 3.58
C SER A 24 -12.51 2.73 3.22
N SER A 25 -12.44 2.25 1.97
CA SER A 25 -11.29 1.49 1.49
C SER A 25 -10.02 2.35 1.48
N ASN A 26 -10.09 3.62 1.05
CA ASN A 26 -8.92 4.50 1.06
C ASN A 26 -8.38 4.76 2.47
N LEU A 27 -9.25 4.92 3.46
CA LEU A 27 -8.83 5.09 4.86
C LEU A 27 -8.14 3.84 5.41
N ILE A 28 -8.64 2.65 5.08
CA ILE A 28 -8.00 1.38 5.49
C ILE A 28 -6.64 1.22 4.82
N ILE A 29 -6.53 1.56 3.52
CA ILE A 29 -5.24 1.51 2.82
C ILE A 29 -4.23 2.46 3.51
N LEU A 30 -4.65 3.66 3.89
CA LEU A 30 -3.76 4.60 4.57
C LEU A 30 -3.23 4.04 5.90
N ILE A 31 -4.10 3.46 6.74
CA ILE A 31 -3.69 2.84 8.00
C ILE A 31 -2.76 1.64 7.75
N GLN A 32 -3.07 0.80 6.75
CA GLN A 32 -2.25 -0.34 6.40
C GLN A 32 -0.86 0.09 5.90
N THR A 33 -0.77 1.16 5.12
CA THR A 33 0.53 1.66 4.63
C THR A 33 1.41 2.18 5.77
N ILE A 34 0.84 2.87 6.77
CA ILE A 34 1.57 3.30 7.98
C ILE A 34 2.10 2.07 8.73
N ALA A 35 1.26 1.05 8.95
CA ALA A 35 1.69 -0.16 9.66
C ALA A 35 2.74 -0.96 8.88
N MET A 36 2.67 -0.98 7.54
CA MET A 36 3.69 -1.60 6.68
C MET A 36 5.02 -0.85 6.71
N THR A 37 5.04 0.48 6.64
CA THR A 37 6.29 1.26 6.66
C THR A 37 7.00 1.15 8.01
N LEU A 38 6.23 1.08 9.11
CA LEU A 38 6.77 0.77 10.44
C LEU A 38 7.41 -0.63 10.49
N MET A 39 6.79 -1.63 9.84
CA MET A 39 7.37 -2.97 9.75
C MET A 39 8.70 -2.97 8.98
N ILE A 40 8.75 -2.30 7.83
CA ILE A 40 9.96 -2.19 7.00
C ILE A 40 11.09 -1.52 7.77
N ASN A 41 10.79 -0.45 8.52
CA ASN A 41 11.78 0.23 9.35
C ASN A 41 12.32 -0.65 10.49
N MET A 42 11.53 -1.60 11.00
CA MET A 42 12.00 -2.56 12.01
C MET A 42 12.85 -3.69 11.43
N ILE A 43 12.72 -4.02 10.14
CA ILE A 43 13.51 -5.06 9.46
C ILE A 43 14.82 -4.50 8.94
N ASN A 44 14.77 -3.31 8.34
CA ASN A 44 15.93 -2.71 7.68
C ASN A 44 16.76 -1.89 8.66
N LYS A 45 18.08 -1.85 8.42
CA LYS A 45 18.99 -0.99 9.21
C LYS A 45 18.75 0.50 8.95
N THR A 46 18.36 0.83 7.71
CA THR A 46 18.11 2.20 7.26
C THR A 46 16.63 2.51 7.11
N ALA A 47 16.22 3.66 7.62
CA ALA A 47 14.86 4.17 7.45
C ALA A 47 14.56 4.68 6.01
N TRP A 48 15.56 4.80 5.13
CA TRP A 48 15.41 5.42 3.80
C TRP A 48 14.38 4.70 2.93
N ILE A 49 14.41 3.36 2.89
CA ILE A 49 13.46 2.56 2.12
C ILE A 49 12.04 2.70 2.69
N SER A 50 11.87 2.64 4.02
CA SER A 50 10.55 2.83 4.65
C SER A 50 9.98 4.23 4.41
N PHE A 51 10.83 5.24 4.36
CA PHE A 51 10.42 6.63 4.11
C PHE A 51 9.99 6.85 2.66
N MET A 52 10.73 6.33 1.68
CA MET A 52 10.36 6.43 0.27
C MET A 52 9.01 5.74 -0.01
N VAL A 53 8.80 4.54 0.55
CA VAL A 53 7.51 3.84 0.43
C VAL A 53 6.38 4.66 1.05
N PHE A 54 6.60 5.27 2.22
CA PHE A 54 5.58 6.09 2.89
C PHE A 54 5.12 7.27 2.03
N ILE A 55 6.06 8.03 1.45
CA ILE A 55 5.73 9.19 0.62
C ILE A 55 4.97 8.77 -0.63
N LEU A 56 5.44 7.73 -1.33
CA LEU A 56 4.84 7.27 -2.59
C LEU A 56 3.38 6.85 -2.40
N TYR A 57 3.10 6.10 -1.33
CA TYR A 57 1.74 5.66 -1.04
C TYR A 57 0.83 6.80 -0.60
N ILE A 58 1.27 7.71 0.27
CA ILE A 58 0.42 8.84 0.70
C ILE A 58 0.14 9.78 -0.47
N GLY A 59 1.15 10.11 -1.28
CA GLY A 59 0.97 10.96 -2.46
C GLY A 59 -0.05 10.38 -3.44
N GLY A 60 0.05 9.09 -3.76
CA GLY A 60 -0.90 8.41 -4.64
C GLY A 60 -2.32 8.33 -4.07
N LEU A 61 -2.45 8.02 -2.77
CA LEU A 61 -3.75 7.90 -2.11
C LEU A 61 -4.49 9.25 -2.02
N MET A 62 -3.76 10.36 -1.83
CA MET A 62 -4.36 11.70 -1.81
C MET A 62 -4.99 12.07 -3.16
N ILE A 63 -4.34 11.74 -4.28
CA ILE A 63 -4.86 11.99 -5.63
C ILE A 63 -6.14 11.17 -5.88
N ILE A 64 -6.12 9.89 -5.49
CA ILE A 64 -7.30 9.02 -5.60
C ILE A 64 -8.45 9.53 -4.72
N PHE A 65 -8.16 10.03 -3.51
CA PHE A 65 -9.17 10.63 -2.63
C PHE A 65 -9.82 11.87 -3.25
N LEU A 66 -9.05 12.77 -3.86
CA LEU A 66 -9.58 13.93 -4.57
C LEU A 66 -10.48 13.52 -5.74
N TYR A 67 -10.06 12.53 -6.54
CA TYR A 67 -10.85 12.05 -7.67
C TYR A 67 -12.19 11.46 -7.23
N ILE A 68 -12.19 10.58 -6.23
CA ILE A 68 -13.41 9.89 -5.77
C ILE A 68 -14.37 10.85 -5.07
N SER A 69 -13.85 11.77 -4.25
CA SER A 69 -14.70 12.78 -3.59
C SER A 69 -15.36 13.74 -4.59
N SER A 70 -14.76 13.93 -5.77
CA SER A 70 -15.34 14.75 -6.84
C SER A 70 -16.45 14.05 -7.65
N ILE A 71 -16.52 12.72 -7.64
CA ILE A 71 -17.40 11.92 -8.51
C ILE A 71 -18.61 11.35 -7.77
N ALA A 72 -18.46 10.95 -6.51
CA ALA A 72 -19.53 10.33 -5.77
C ALA A 72 -20.08 11.28 -4.69
N PHE A 73 -21.36 11.67 -4.83
CA PHE A 73 -22.17 12.06 -3.68
C PHE A 73 -22.13 10.91 -2.67
N ASN A 74 -21.88 11.24 -1.41
CA ASN A 74 -21.66 10.32 -0.30
C ASN A 74 -22.95 9.54 0.03
N GLU A 75 -23.35 8.59 -0.81
CA GLU A 75 -24.38 7.61 -0.48
C GLU A 75 -23.79 6.62 0.53
N LEU A 76 -23.86 7.03 1.80
CA LEU A 76 -23.67 6.15 2.94
C LEU A 76 -24.76 5.06 2.85
N ASN A 77 -24.46 3.99 2.14
CA ASN A 77 -25.30 2.80 2.10
C ASN A 77 -25.28 2.14 3.50
N ILE A 78 -26.23 2.57 4.34
CA ILE A 78 -26.37 2.21 5.76
C ILE A 78 -27.06 0.86 5.97
N ASN A 79 -27.44 0.14 4.90
CA ASN A 79 -27.88 -1.26 5.00
C ASN A 79 -26.68 -2.19 5.27
N LYS A 80 -26.11 -2.06 6.47
CA LYS A 80 -25.07 -2.93 7.01
C LYS A 80 -25.74 -4.11 7.67
N ASN A 81 -25.62 -5.28 7.05
CA ASN A 81 -26.01 -6.53 7.66
C ASN A 81 -24.96 -6.92 8.72
N TYR A 82 -25.03 -6.28 9.90
CA TYR A 82 -24.03 -6.37 10.98
C TYR A 82 -23.74 -7.82 11.41
N LYS A 83 -24.72 -8.71 11.33
CA LYS A 83 -24.55 -10.14 11.63
C LYS A 83 -23.48 -10.79 10.75
N ILE A 84 -23.50 -10.54 9.44
CA ILE A 84 -22.51 -11.10 8.50
C ILE A 84 -21.11 -10.55 8.80
N MET A 85 -21.02 -9.26 9.19
CA MET A 85 -19.74 -8.66 9.55
C MET A 85 -19.17 -9.30 10.82
N ILE A 86 -19.98 -9.52 11.86
CA ILE A 86 -19.56 -10.16 13.11
C ILE A 86 -19.10 -11.60 12.88
N TYR A 87 -19.83 -12.39 12.10
CA TYR A 87 -19.41 -13.77 11.76
C TYR A 87 -18.07 -13.81 11.03
N LYS A 88 -17.84 -12.88 10.09
CA LYS A 88 -16.56 -12.77 9.39
C LYS A 88 -15.41 -12.39 10.32
N ILE A 89 -15.64 -11.45 11.24
CA ILE A 89 -14.65 -11.04 12.24
C ILE A 89 -14.28 -12.21 13.16
N MET A 90 -15.26 -13.02 13.58
CA MET A 90 -15.01 -14.21 14.40
C MET A 90 -14.19 -15.28 13.67
N ILE A 91 -14.42 -15.50 12.39
CA ILE A 91 -13.61 -16.46 11.60
C ILE A 91 -12.16 -15.96 11.51
N ILE A 92 -11.97 -14.66 11.29
CA ILE A 92 -10.65 -14.05 11.21
C ILE A 92 -9.92 -14.16 12.55
N SER A 93 -10.59 -13.91 13.68
CA SER A 93 -9.97 -14.01 15.02
C SER A 93 -9.54 -15.45 15.34
N ILE A 94 -10.32 -16.45 14.93
CA ILE A 94 -9.97 -17.86 15.08
C ILE A 94 -8.73 -18.20 14.23
N LEU A 95 -8.68 -17.76 12.97
CA LEU A 95 -7.51 -17.98 12.11
C LEU A 95 -6.24 -17.36 12.71
N ILE A 96 -6.33 -16.17 13.29
CA ILE A 96 -5.19 -15.50 13.95
C ILE A 96 -4.71 -16.27 15.16
N TYR A 97 -5.63 -16.81 15.97
CA TYR A 97 -5.27 -17.61 17.13
C TYR A 97 -4.49 -18.87 16.72
N TYR A 98 -4.93 -19.55 15.66
CA TYR A 98 -4.20 -20.68 15.09
C TYR A 98 -2.84 -20.29 14.51
N LEU A 99 -2.76 -19.17 13.78
CA LEU A 99 -1.49 -18.69 13.23
C LEU A 99 -0.48 -18.36 14.34
N LYS A 100 -0.93 -17.79 15.47
CA LYS A 100 -0.06 -17.51 16.62
C LYS A 100 0.59 -18.78 17.20
N LEU A 101 -0.12 -19.91 17.18
CA LEU A 101 0.39 -21.19 17.70
C LEU A 101 1.49 -21.80 16.82
N TYR A 102 1.44 -21.58 15.49
CA TYR A 102 2.39 -22.18 14.55
C TYR A 102 3.55 -21.27 14.16
N PHE A 103 3.45 -19.95 14.33
CA PHE A 103 4.52 -19.01 13.99
C PHE A 103 5.58 -18.85 15.09
N ASN A 104 6.36 -19.91 15.32
CA ASN A 104 7.69 -19.79 15.89
C ASN A 104 8.66 -19.24 14.83
N LEU A 105 8.48 -17.97 14.44
CA LEU A 105 9.63 -17.20 13.97
C LEU A 105 10.47 -16.99 15.22
N GLU A 106 11.48 -17.83 15.38
CA GLU A 106 12.59 -17.60 16.28
C GLU A 106 13.04 -16.14 16.11
N ASN A 107 13.53 -15.54 17.20
CA ASN A 107 14.11 -14.22 17.14
C ASN A 107 15.09 -14.19 15.97
N PHE A 108 14.71 -13.52 14.88
CA PHE A 108 15.67 -13.10 13.87
C PHE A 108 16.53 -12.06 14.54
N ASN A 109 17.45 -12.54 15.39
CA ASN A 109 18.68 -11.87 15.69
C ASN A 109 19.41 -11.87 14.35
N TYR A 110 19.07 -10.89 13.52
CA TYR A 110 19.95 -10.45 12.47
C TYR A 110 21.21 -9.99 13.19
N GLU A 111 22.15 -10.93 13.39
CA GLU A 111 23.46 -10.62 13.89
C GLU A 111 24.04 -9.59 12.92
N ASN A 112 24.08 -8.35 13.39
CA ASN A 112 24.66 -7.20 12.72
C ASN A 112 26.17 -7.40 12.63
N LYS A 113 26.62 -8.28 11.73
CA LYS A 113 28.05 -8.47 11.44
C LYS A 113 28.53 -7.66 10.24
N PHE A 114 27.63 -7.06 9.48
CA PHE A 114 27.99 -6.16 8.38
C PHE A 114 27.75 -4.71 8.78
N ILE A 115 28.82 -4.08 9.27
CA ILE A 115 29.02 -2.63 9.44
C ILE A 115 29.42 -2.08 8.06
N PHE A 116 28.68 -2.41 7.00
CA PHE A 116 28.89 -1.78 5.71
C PHE A 116 27.88 -0.67 5.54
N GLU A 117 28.43 0.51 5.33
CA GLU A 117 27.76 1.80 5.29
C GLU A 117 26.56 1.80 4.35
N ASP A 118 25.48 2.38 4.85
CA ASP A 118 24.16 2.50 4.25
C ASP A 118 24.16 3.09 2.82
N ASN A 119 25.20 3.84 2.46
CA ASN A 119 25.38 4.46 1.14
C ASN A 119 25.89 3.48 0.07
N PHE A 120 26.53 2.37 0.46
CA PHE A 120 27.12 1.43 -0.49
C PHE A 120 26.06 0.67 -1.30
N ASN A 121 24.91 0.37 -0.67
CA ASN A 121 23.79 -0.29 -1.35
C ASN A 121 23.12 0.61 -2.40
N LEU A 122 23.00 1.91 -2.12
CA LEU A 122 22.48 2.90 -3.08
C LEU A 122 23.45 3.08 -4.25
N LEU A 123 24.74 3.20 -3.97
CA LEU A 123 25.76 3.34 -5.01
C LEU A 123 25.80 2.09 -5.91
N ASN A 124 25.67 0.90 -5.34
CA ASN A 124 25.59 -0.37 -6.06
C ASN A 124 24.40 -0.47 -7.03
N MET A 125 23.35 0.35 -6.88
CA MET A 125 22.27 0.38 -7.87
C MET A 125 22.73 1.04 -9.18
N PHE A 126 23.59 2.05 -9.10
CA PHE A 126 24.10 2.79 -10.26
C PHE A 126 25.34 2.14 -10.91
N MET A 127 25.95 1.17 -10.23
CA MET A 127 27.08 0.42 -10.77
C MET A 127 26.61 -0.76 -11.64
N LEU A 128 27.47 -1.19 -12.57
CA LEU A 128 27.25 -2.40 -13.37
C LEU A 128 27.26 -3.63 -12.44
N PRO A 129 26.35 -4.62 -12.63
CA PRO A 129 25.38 -4.77 -13.71
C PRO A 129 24.00 -4.11 -13.45
N ASN A 130 23.74 -3.62 -12.23
CA ASN A 130 22.41 -3.14 -11.82
C ASN A 130 21.95 -1.89 -12.56
N ASN A 131 22.86 -1.07 -13.09
CA ASN A 131 22.51 0.12 -13.87
C ASN A 131 21.58 -0.18 -15.07
N LEU A 132 21.65 -1.40 -15.65
CA LEU A 132 20.72 -1.82 -16.71
C LEU A 132 19.25 -1.80 -16.23
N MET A 133 18.98 -2.19 -14.98
CA MET A 133 17.64 -2.11 -14.41
C MET A 133 17.18 -0.66 -14.25
N ILE A 134 18.09 0.27 -13.90
CA ILE A 134 17.76 1.70 -13.81
C ILE A 134 17.37 2.24 -15.18
N TYR A 135 18.13 1.93 -16.24
CA TYR A 135 17.78 2.36 -17.60
C TYR A 135 16.42 1.81 -18.04
N LEU A 136 16.10 0.56 -17.71
CA LEU A 136 14.78 -0.02 -17.99
C LEU A 136 13.66 0.73 -17.26
N ILE A 137 13.83 1.06 -15.98
CA ILE A 137 12.82 1.81 -15.20
C ILE A 137 12.58 3.20 -15.80
N ILE A 138 13.64 3.91 -16.20
CA ILE A 138 13.53 5.23 -16.83
C ILE A 138 12.73 5.14 -18.15
N LEU A 139 13.02 4.14 -18.99
CA LEU A 139 12.30 3.93 -20.25
C LEU A 139 10.82 3.61 -20.02
N ILE A 140 10.51 2.80 -19.01
CA ILE A 140 9.11 2.49 -18.64
C ILE A 140 8.37 3.75 -18.21
N LEU A 141 8.97 4.57 -17.31
CA LEU A 141 8.36 5.82 -16.85
C LEU A 141 8.15 6.81 -18.01
N PHE A 142 9.10 6.90 -18.95
CA PHE A 142 8.97 7.73 -20.13
C PHE A 142 7.84 7.26 -21.06
N PHE A 143 7.75 5.95 -21.31
CA PHE A 143 6.67 5.38 -22.10
C PHE A 143 5.30 5.61 -21.45
N MET A 144 5.19 5.47 -20.12
CA MET A 144 3.97 5.77 -19.38
C MET A 144 3.54 7.24 -19.55
N LEU A 145 4.47 8.20 -19.54
CA LEU A 145 4.15 9.60 -19.79
C LEU A 145 3.56 9.84 -21.19
N ILE A 146 4.14 9.22 -22.23
CA ILE A 146 3.62 9.31 -23.60
C ILE A 146 2.18 8.75 -23.67
N LEU A 147 1.95 7.59 -23.08
CA LEU A 147 0.62 6.96 -23.01
C LEU A 147 -0.39 7.86 -22.30
N ILE A 148 -0.02 8.47 -21.17
CA ILE A 148 -0.89 9.38 -20.43
C ILE A 148 -1.27 10.59 -21.29
N ILE A 149 -0.31 11.21 -21.98
CA ILE A 149 -0.58 12.34 -22.89
C ILE A 149 -1.52 11.91 -24.02
N TRP A 150 -1.35 10.71 -24.56
CA TRP A 150 -2.22 10.19 -25.61
C TRP A 150 -3.64 9.91 -25.09
N MET A 151 -3.78 9.34 -23.89
CA MET A 151 -5.08 9.13 -23.23
C MET A 151 -5.82 10.44 -22.97
N LEU A 152 -5.09 11.49 -22.56
CA LEU A 152 -5.66 12.83 -22.32
C LEU A 152 -6.13 13.53 -23.60
N LYS A 153 -5.63 13.18 -24.78
CA LYS A 153 -6.06 13.78 -26.06
C LYS A 153 -7.46 13.32 -26.50
N ILE A 154 -8.01 12.27 -25.89
CA ILE A 154 -9.37 11.77 -26.21
C ILE A 154 -10.39 12.67 -25.50
N ASN A 155 -10.62 13.86 -26.06
CA ASN A 155 -11.69 14.77 -25.64
C ASN A 155 -13.02 14.28 -26.21
N LYS A 156 -13.79 13.50 -25.46
CA LYS A 156 -15.21 13.27 -25.77
C LYS A 156 -16.09 13.82 -24.65
N GLY A 157 -16.39 15.12 -24.77
CA GLY A 157 -17.43 15.84 -24.04
C GLY A 157 -17.14 16.08 -22.54
N PRO A 158 -17.77 17.11 -21.95
CA PRO A 158 -17.70 17.30 -20.50
C PRO A 158 -18.30 16.10 -19.77
N ILE A 159 -17.63 15.62 -18.71
CA ILE A 159 -18.12 14.58 -17.78
C ILE A 159 -19.46 14.98 -17.12
N ARG A 160 -19.82 16.27 -17.18
CA ARG A 160 -21.12 16.76 -16.75
C ARG A 160 -22.07 16.82 -17.94
N GLN A 161 -23.15 16.04 -17.88
CA GLN A 161 -24.33 16.32 -18.69
C GLN A 161 -24.78 17.75 -18.36
N SER A 162 -24.81 18.61 -19.36
CA SER A 162 -25.60 19.83 -19.30
C SER A 162 -27.05 19.39 -19.21
N ILE A 163 -27.64 19.56 -18.02
CA ILE A 163 -29.07 19.38 -17.80
C ILE A 163 -29.78 20.38 -18.71
N ASN A 164 -30.40 19.89 -19.78
CA ASN A 164 -31.46 20.57 -20.52
C ASN A 164 -32.76 19.81 -20.26
#